data_AF-A0A430A819-F1
#
_entry.id   AF-A0A430A819-F1
#
_cell.length_a   1.000
_cell.length_b   1.000
_cell.length_c   1.000
_cell.angle_alpha   90.00
_cell.angle_beta   90.00
_cell.angle_gamma   90.00
#
_symmetry.space_group_name_H-M   'P 1'
#
loop_
_entity.id
_entity.type
_entity.pdbx_description
1 polymer ?
#
loop_
_entity_poly.entity_id
_entity_poly.type
_entity_poly.pdbx_seq_one_letter_code
_entity_poly.pdbx_strand_id
1 'polypeptide(L)'
;MTRRYRNNSQQKKSSFKAILFNKWTLLGLLFVLVISLALYAARLTNKNIDEQRQAVLAAKKNQEKKDKDAAFKIYEKNMKPRLDFSKLKKSDYPELKKEILKSLKEENYSGSVIAIKDDKLIVNSSIGYSDKEADKKLTDKSEYMLASIQKSFTAAAIMRLVEDNKLTLYTPLSQFFPQIPNSDYITIRNLLDMTSGLFLADYEKNAIEEEEVLNEILPNIYYQPLYNGWEYSTVNYTILAGIIRKVSGHSYQDFITDEIIKPLRLKNTGFYDKLLKKEDRTKSYKSTLEDPYSMPYTISETKYASEIGTGNIYTTPSDLLTYFQALIDGHILRKNNLESLMTHDLMYFNYTYASGVYNRDGYFLAHGVFMGFEPTALLTNDGSSGIIFMGNSYNIEHMNKDLITELFKKITAPEEEANTPVDPNQQVNNNVPDGQFNDNNYQATGDEQVYY
;
A
#
# COMPACT_ATOMS: atom_id res chain seq x y z
N MET A 1 -97.31 -26.37 44.24
CA MET A 1 -97.13 -27.71 44.86
C MET A 1 -97.94 -28.73 44.08
N THR A 2 -97.33 -29.91 43.84
CA THR A 2 -97.81 -31.12 43.14
C THR A 2 -98.18 -31.06 41.64
N ARG A 3 -97.32 -31.60 40.76
CA ARG A 3 -97.53 -32.89 40.03
C ARG A 3 -96.39 -33.29 39.07
N ARG A 4 -95.96 -34.57 39.20
CA ARG A 4 -95.49 -35.60 38.23
C ARG A 4 -94.75 -35.20 36.93
N TYR A 5 -93.64 -35.89 36.59
CA TYR A 5 -93.64 -37.13 35.77
C TYR A 5 -92.23 -37.69 35.43
N ARG A 6 -92.14 -39.05 35.43
CA ARG A 6 -91.41 -40.01 34.54
C ARG A 6 -89.86 -40.19 34.54
N ASN A 7 -89.49 -41.42 34.97
CA ASN A 7 -88.66 -42.45 34.31
C ASN A 7 -87.67 -42.07 33.20
N ASN A 8 -86.43 -42.57 33.32
CA ASN A 8 -85.93 -43.60 32.39
C ASN A 8 -84.72 -44.38 32.94
N SER A 9 -84.83 -45.70 32.84
CA SER A 9 -83.77 -46.70 32.97
C SER A 9 -82.83 -46.65 31.77
N GLN A 10 -81.51 -46.79 31.97
CA GLN A 10 -80.69 -47.63 31.09
C GLN A 10 -79.32 -48.00 31.69
N GLN A 11 -79.09 -49.31 31.71
CA GLN A 11 -77.81 -50.00 31.83
C GLN A 11 -76.64 -49.30 31.11
N LYS A 12 -75.48 -49.23 31.78
CA LYS A 12 -74.19 -49.32 31.10
C LYS A 12 -73.18 -50.10 31.95
N LYS A 13 -72.96 -51.36 31.58
CA LYS A 13 -71.76 -52.12 31.92
C LYS A 13 -70.56 -51.37 31.32
N SER A 14 -69.59 -50.97 32.15
CA SER A 14 -68.29 -50.49 31.70
C SER A 14 -67.24 -51.52 32.06
N SER A 15 -66.72 -52.21 31.04
CA SER A 15 -65.65 -53.19 31.15
C SER A 15 -64.32 -52.47 31.43
N PHE A 16 -63.68 -52.78 32.56
CA PHE A 16 -62.25 -52.53 32.72
C PHE A 16 -61.49 -53.48 31.77
N LYS A 17 -61.16 -53.02 30.56
CA LYS A 17 -60.15 -53.69 29.73
C LYS A 17 -58.77 -53.30 30.28
N ALA A 18 -58.16 -54.20 31.04
CA ALA A 18 -56.73 -54.14 31.29
C ALA A 18 -56.01 -54.17 29.93
N ILE A 19 -55.21 -53.14 29.63
CA ILE A 19 -54.28 -53.15 28.50
C ILE A 19 -53.18 -54.15 28.87
N LEU A 20 -53.39 -55.43 28.50
CA LEU A 20 -52.31 -56.41 28.51
C LEU A 20 -51.32 -56.01 27.42
N PHE A 21 -50.23 -55.36 27.81
CA PHE A 21 -49.04 -55.28 26.96
C PHE A 21 -48.57 -56.70 26.67
N ASN A 22 -48.71 -57.15 25.43
CA ASN A 22 -48.13 -58.40 24.98
C ASN A 22 -46.61 -58.32 25.22
N LYS A 23 -45.99 -59.36 25.79
CA LYS A 23 -44.52 -59.40 26.02
C LYS A 23 -43.74 -59.03 24.75
N TRP A 24 -44.27 -59.35 23.57
CA TRP A 24 -43.71 -59.00 22.28
C TRP A 24 -43.72 -57.51 21.93
N THR A 25 -44.71 -56.72 22.38
CA THR A 25 -44.69 -55.26 22.17
C THR A 25 -43.71 -54.56 23.10
N LEU A 26 -43.55 -55.06 24.33
CA LEU A 26 -42.54 -54.55 25.27
C LEU A 26 -41.11 -54.87 24.79
N LEU A 27 -40.90 -56.07 24.25
CA LEU A 27 -39.65 -56.47 23.58
C LEU A 27 -39.37 -55.61 22.33
N GLY A 28 -40.38 -55.32 21.52
CA GLY A 28 -40.25 -54.45 20.35
C GLY A 28 -39.84 -53.02 20.72
N LEU A 29 -40.46 -52.43 21.76
CA LEU A 29 -40.09 -51.09 22.26
C LEU A 29 -38.67 -51.08 22.85
N LEU A 30 -38.28 -52.12 23.57
CA LEU A 30 -36.92 -52.25 24.11
C LEU A 30 -35.88 -52.33 22.98
N PHE A 31 -36.17 -53.09 21.92
CA PHE A 31 -35.29 -53.23 20.76
C PHE A 31 -35.09 -51.90 20.03
N VAL A 32 -36.18 -51.13 19.82
CA VAL A 32 -36.10 -49.78 19.23
C VAL A 32 -35.26 -48.84 20.11
N LEU A 33 -35.46 -48.87 21.44
CA LEU A 33 -34.68 -48.05 22.37
C LEU A 33 -33.18 -48.38 22.31
N VAL A 34 -32.82 -49.66 22.28
CA VAL A 34 -31.42 -50.12 22.18
C VAL A 34 -30.79 -49.68 20.86
N ILE A 35 -31.50 -49.79 19.74
CA ILE A 35 -31.02 -49.30 18.43
C ILE A 35 -30.86 -47.78 18.45
N SER A 36 -31.83 -47.04 19.00
CA SER A 36 -31.75 -45.58 19.10
C SER A 36 -30.57 -45.13 19.97
N LEU A 37 -30.31 -45.81 21.08
CA LEU A 37 -29.15 -45.56 21.93
C LEU A 37 -27.82 -45.90 21.24
N ALA A 38 -27.77 -47.00 20.48
CA ALA A 38 -26.59 -47.37 19.70
C ALA A 38 -26.29 -46.37 18.59
N LEU A 39 -27.32 -45.90 17.85
CA LEU A 39 -27.19 -44.86 16.85
C LEU A 39 -26.79 -43.51 17.46
N TYR A 40 -27.32 -43.17 18.63
CA TYR A 40 -26.94 -41.96 19.36
C TYR A 40 -25.49 -42.02 19.84
N ALA A 41 -25.06 -43.16 20.40
CA ALA A 41 -23.67 -43.38 20.81
C ALA A 41 -22.70 -43.34 19.61
N ALA A 42 -23.06 -43.97 18.48
CA ALA A 42 -22.28 -43.92 17.24
C ALA A 42 -22.16 -42.48 16.69
N ARG A 43 -23.23 -41.68 16.80
CA ARG A 43 -23.24 -40.27 16.41
C ARG A 43 -22.34 -39.42 17.33
N LEU A 44 -22.33 -39.68 18.63
CA LEU A 44 -21.43 -39.01 19.58
C LEU A 44 -19.96 -39.36 19.31
N THR A 45 -19.65 -40.64 19.03
CA THR A 45 -18.27 -41.04 18.68
C THR A 45 -17.82 -40.45 17.35
N ASN A 46 -18.69 -40.40 16.33
CA ASN A 46 -18.34 -39.78 15.04
C ASN A 46 -18.13 -38.27 15.18
N LYS A 47 -18.94 -37.58 15.99
CA LYS A 47 -18.75 -36.16 16.28
C LYS A 47 -17.37 -35.90 16.92
N ASN A 48 -16.97 -36.72 17.90
CA ASN A 48 -15.64 -36.61 18.53
C ASN A 48 -14.51 -36.89 17.53
N ILE A 49 -14.68 -37.82 16.60
CA ILE A 49 -13.69 -38.13 15.54
C ILE A 49 -13.58 -36.97 14.55
N ASP A 50 -14.69 -36.36 14.15
CA ASP A 50 -14.70 -35.22 13.25
C ASP A 50 -14.07 -33.98 13.90
N GLU A 51 -14.36 -33.70 15.18
CA GLU A 51 -13.71 -32.64 15.95
C GLU A 51 -12.19 -32.88 16.06
N GLN A 52 -11.75 -34.11 16.33
CA GLN A 52 -10.32 -34.46 16.34
C GLN A 52 -9.67 -34.32 14.96
N ARG A 53 -10.35 -34.73 13.88
CA ARG A 53 -9.86 -34.54 12.51
C ARG A 53 -9.71 -33.07 12.17
N GLN A 54 -10.67 -32.23 12.53
CA GLN A 54 -10.58 -30.78 12.33
C GLN A 54 -9.43 -30.17 13.14
N ALA A 55 -9.23 -30.61 14.37
CA ALA A 55 -8.09 -30.18 15.19
C ALA A 55 -6.74 -30.58 14.55
N VAL A 56 -6.62 -31.80 14.01
CA VAL A 56 -5.41 -32.27 13.31
C VAL A 56 -5.18 -31.49 12.01
N LEU A 57 -6.23 -31.22 11.23
CA LEU A 57 -6.14 -30.41 10.01
C LEU A 57 -5.74 -28.97 10.32
N ALA A 58 -6.32 -28.38 11.36
CA ALA A 58 -5.94 -27.05 11.84
C ALA A 58 -4.49 -27.01 12.33
N ALA A 59 -4.05 -28.04 13.07
CA ALA A 59 -2.66 -28.16 13.53
C ALA A 59 -1.68 -28.31 12.35
N LYS A 60 -2.01 -29.13 11.34
CA LYS A 60 -1.21 -29.26 10.11
C LYS A 60 -1.12 -27.94 9.34
N LYS A 61 -2.26 -27.25 9.15
CA LYS A 61 -2.31 -25.94 8.49
C LYS A 61 -1.49 -24.89 9.27
N ASN A 62 -1.54 -24.93 10.59
CA ASN A 62 -0.73 -24.06 11.46
C ASN A 62 0.76 -24.37 11.37
N GLN A 63 1.14 -25.66 11.28
CA GLN A 63 2.54 -26.07 11.13
C GLN A 63 3.09 -25.69 9.76
N GLU A 64 2.38 -26.00 8.67
CA GLU A 64 2.75 -25.58 7.31
C GLU A 64 2.91 -24.06 7.19
N LYS A 65 2.03 -23.31 7.86
CA LYS A 65 2.14 -21.86 7.94
C LYS A 65 3.40 -21.42 8.70
N LYS A 66 3.67 -22.00 9.88
CA LYS A 66 4.89 -21.72 10.65
C LYS A 66 6.16 -21.99 9.85
N ASP A 67 6.18 -23.09 9.10
CA ASP A 67 7.33 -23.47 8.28
C ASP A 67 7.52 -22.49 7.11
N LYS A 68 6.43 -22.04 6.47
CA LYS A 68 6.46 -20.97 5.47
C LYS A 68 6.87 -19.62 6.05
N ASP A 69 6.44 -19.29 7.27
CA ASP A 69 6.80 -18.03 7.96
C ASP A 69 8.30 -18.04 8.31
N ALA A 70 8.82 -19.17 8.81
CA ALA A 70 10.24 -19.35 9.07
C ALA A 70 11.07 -19.29 7.78
N ALA A 71 10.63 -19.95 6.70
CA ALA A 71 11.30 -19.90 5.40
C ALA A 71 11.32 -18.49 4.80
N PHE A 72 10.21 -17.75 4.93
CA PHE A 72 10.13 -16.36 4.49
C PHE A 72 11.10 -15.46 5.26
N LYS A 73 11.13 -15.55 6.60
CA LYS A 73 12.08 -14.80 7.44
C LYS A 73 13.54 -15.13 7.11
N ILE A 74 13.83 -16.36 6.71
CA ILE A 74 15.16 -16.76 6.23
C ILE A 74 15.48 -16.10 4.88
N TYR A 75 14.50 -16.03 3.97
CA TYR A 75 14.65 -15.40 2.65
C TYR A 75 14.88 -13.89 2.76
N GLU A 76 14.16 -13.23 3.66
CA GLU A 76 14.33 -11.82 4.02
C GLU A 76 15.74 -11.55 4.58
N LYS A 77 16.18 -12.34 5.56
CA LYS A 77 17.50 -12.17 6.20
C LYS A 77 18.69 -12.37 5.25
N ASN A 78 18.49 -13.15 4.19
CA ASN A 78 19.51 -13.47 3.19
C ASN A 78 19.35 -12.68 1.89
N MET A 79 18.47 -11.67 1.86
CA MET A 79 18.30 -10.80 0.71
C MET A 79 19.64 -10.19 0.30
N LYS A 80 19.93 -10.27 -1.01
CA LYS A 80 21.04 -9.58 -1.64
C LYS A 80 20.46 -8.66 -2.71
N PRO A 81 20.79 -7.37 -2.71
CA PRO A 81 20.43 -6.49 -3.81
C PRO A 81 20.88 -7.08 -5.14
N ARG A 82 20.07 -6.94 -6.19
CA ARG A 82 20.44 -7.42 -7.54
C ARG A 82 21.71 -6.73 -8.05
N LEU A 83 21.91 -5.48 -7.63
CA LEU A 83 23.03 -4.63 -8.01
C LEU A 83 23.89 -4.27 -6.80
N ASP A 84 25.21 -4.37 -6.98
CA ASP A 84 26.20 -3.88 -6.00
C ASP A 84 26.79 -2.57 -6.51
N PHE A 85 26.17 -1.44 -6.13
CA PHE A 85 26.57 -0.10 -6.58
C PHE A 85 28.01 0.27 -6.20
N SER A 86 28.63 -0.40 -5.23
CA SER A 86 30.04 -0.18 -4.90
C SER A 86 31.00 -0.70 -5.97
N LYS A 87 30.54 -1.64 -6.82
CA LYS A 87 31.33 -2.29 -7.88
C LYS A 87 31.00 -1.76 -9.28
N LEU A 88 29.83 -1.15 -9.46
CA LEU A 88 29.34 -0.68 -10.76
C LEU A 88 29.93 0.68 -11.12
N LYS A 89 31.13 0.67 -11.72
CA LYS A 89 31.86 1.90 -12.11
C LYS A 89 31.67 2.32 -13.56
N LYS A 90 31.20 1.42 -14.43
CA LYS A 90 31.03 1.65 -15.86
C LYS A 90 29.60 1.29 -16.25
N SER A 91 29.11 1.98 -17.27
CA SER A 91 27.82 1.70 -17.89
C SER A 91 27.97 0.52 -18.84
N ASP A 92 27.00 -0.39 -18.81
CA ASP A 92 26.86 -1.44 -19.82
C ASP A 92 26.21 -0.91 -21.11
N TYR A 93 25.61 0.29 -21.07
CA TYR A 93 24.92 0.94 -22.19
C TYR A 93 25.37 2.41 -22.33
N PRO A 94 26.60 2.67 -22.83
CA PRO A 94 27.20 4.00 -22.83
C PRO A 94 26.43 5.05 -23.66
N GLU A 95 25.80 4.65 -24.77
CA GLU A 95 25.00 5.57 -25.59
C GLU A 95 23.69 5.97 -24.90
N LEU A 96 22.95 5.02 -24.31
CA LEU A 96 21.75 5.32 -23.50
C LEU A 96 22.12 6.21 -22.29
N LYS A 97 23.25 5.95 -21.64
CA LYS A 97 23.75 6.82 -20.56
C LYS A 97 23.97 8.25 -21.06
N LYS A 98 24.62 8.42 -22.21
CA LYS A 98 24.90 9.73 -22.79
C LYS A 98 23.60 10.45 -23.15
N GLU A 99 22.64 9.75 -23.72
CA GLU A 99 21.32 10.28 -24.06
C GLU A 99 20.55 10.76 -22.82
N ILE A 100 20.40 9.91 -21.80
CA ILE A 100 19.72 10.26 -20.54
C ILE A 100 20.31 11.53 -19.92
N LEU A 101 21.64 11.57 -19.78
CA LEU A 101 22.32 12.73 -19.18
C LEU A 101 22.24 13.99 -20.04
N LYS A 102 22.19 13.83 -21.37
CA LYS A 102 22.01 14.95 -22.30
C LYS A 102 20.59 15.52 -22.17
N SER A 103 19.56 14.69 -22.24
CA SER A 103 18.16 15.12 -22.14
C SER A 103 17.88 15.83 -20.82
N LEU A 104 18.34 15.26 -19.70
CA LEU A 104 18.13 15.89 -18.39
C LEU A 104 18.83 17.27 -18.29
N LYS A 105 19.97 17.45 -18.96
CA LYS A 105 20.71 18.71 -18.96
C LYS A 105 20.09 19.76 -19.91
N GLU A 106 19.65 19.35 -21.08
CA GLU A 106 19.01 20.25 -22.07
C GLU A 106 17.68 20.78 -21.55
N GLU A 107 16.94 19.94 -20.83
CA GLU A 107 15.71 20.32 -20.11
C GLU A 107 15.98 20.93 -18.73
N ASN A 108 17.22 21.33 -18.42
CA ASN A 108 17.55 22.08 -17.19
C ASN A 108 17.10 21.45 -15.86
N TYR A 109 16.99 20.11 -15.78
CA TYR A 109 16.60 19.42 -14.55
C TYR A 109 17.73 19.43 -13.49
N SER A 110 17.34 19.41 -12.21
CA SER A 110 18.24 19.22 -11.07
C SER A 110 17.82 18.00 -10.26
N GLY A 111 18.72 17.04 -10.10
CA GLY A 111 18.39 15.78 -9.42
C GLY A 111 19.42 14.67 -9.62
N SER A 112 19.06 13.50 -9.12
CA SER A 112 19.86 12.27 -9.27
C SER A 112 19.08 11.22 -10.03
N VAL A 113 19.74 10.57 -11.00
CA VAL A 113 19.17 9.55 -11.86
C VAL A 113 19.87 8.22 -11.64
N ILE A 114 19.08 7.15 -11.56
CA ILE A 114 19.55 5.78 -11.76
C ILE A 114 18.70 5.11 -12.83
N ALA A 115 19.34 4.42 -13.78
CA ALA A 115 18.64 3.64 -14.79
C ALA A 115 19.34 2.32 -15.04
N ILE A 116 18.54 1.29 -15.29
CA ILE A 116 18.97 -0.09 -15.50
C ILE A 116 18.24 -0.70 -16.69
N LYS A 117 18.89 -1.65 -17.35
CA LYS A 117 18.29 -2.50 -18.38
C LYS A 117 18.82 -3.91 -18.18
N ASP A 118 17.94 -4.90 -18.16
CA ASP A 118 18.27 -6.31 -17.97
C ASP A 118 19.19 -6.58 -16.75
N ASP A 119 18.87 -5.95 -15.61
CA ASP A 119 19.65 -5.98 -14.36
C ASP A 119 21.12 -5.52 -14.53
N LYS A 120 21.37 -4.65 -15.52
CA LYS A 120 22.67 -4.00 -15.76
C LYS A 120 22.57 -2.49 -15.66
N LEU A 121 23.65 -1.85 -15.22
CA LEU A 121 23.65 -0.41 -14.96
C LEU A 121 23.76 0.36 -16.29
N ILE A 122 22.78 1.21 -16.57
CA ILE A 122 22.90 2.25 -17.60
C ILE A 122 23.60 3.46 -16.98
N VAL A 123 23.02 4.04 -15.94
CA VAL A 123 23.55 5.26 -15.30
C VAL A 123 23.20 5.28 -13.82
N ASN A 124 24.11 5.79 -13.01
CA ASN A 124 23.87 6.26 -11.65
C ASN A 124 24.66 7.57 -11.52
N SER A 125 23.98 8.71 -11.53
CA SER A 125 24.62 10.02 -11.64
C SER A 125 23.73 11.12 -11.10
N SER A 126 24.31 12.28 -10.85
CA SER A 126 23.59 13.47 -10.43
C SER A 126 23.92 14.66 -11.31
N ILE A 127 22.97 15.56 -11.46
CA ILE A 127 23.11 16.83 -12.17
C ILE A 127 22.56 17.95 -11.29
N GLY A 128 23.21 19.11 -11.30
CA GLY A 128 22.76 20.26 -10.52
C GLY A 128 23.36 20.37 -9.13
N TYR A 129 22.62 21.00 -8.22
CA TYR A 129 23.09 21.48 -6.92
C TYR A 129 22.21 20.97 -5.78
N SER A 130 22.87 20.45 -4.74
CA SER A 130 22.20 20.13 -3.48
C SER A 130 21.95 21.40 -2.66
N ASP A 131 22.84 22.38 -2.83
CA ASP A 131 22.72 23.72 -2.28
C ASP A 131 23.35 24.71 -3.27
N LYS A 132 22.49 25.41 -4.02
CA LYS A 132 22.91 26.35 -5.06
C LYS A 132 23.67 27.54 -4.51
N GLU A 133 23.25 28.06 -3.35
CA GLU A 133 23.86 29.23 -2.71
C GLU A 133 25.28 28.91 -2.22
N ALA A 134 25.47 27.70 -1.68
CA ALA A 134 26.76 27.22 -1.22
C ALA A 134 27.62 26.55 -2.32
N ASP A 135 27.18 26.60 -3.59
CA ASP A 135 27.79 25.91 -4.75
C ASP A 135 28.06 24.40 -4.52
N LYS A 136 27.24 23.74 -3.68
CA LYS A 136 27.37 22.30 -3.39
C LYS A 136 26.66 21.47 -4.45
N LYS A 137 27.39 20.59 -5.12
CA LYS A 137 26.87 19.70 -6.16
C LYS A 137 26.10 18.52 -5.58
N LEU A 138 25.07 18.08 -6.30
CA LEU A 138 24.43 16.80 -6.04
C LEU A 138 25.41 15.63 -6.28
N THR A 139 25.22 14.55 -5.54
CA THR A 139 25.99 13.31 -5.65
C THR A 139 25.05 12.10 -5.64
N ASP A 140 25.57 10.91 -5.95
CA ASP A 140 24.84 9.64 -5.87
C ASP A 140 24.38 9.27 -4.45
N LYS A 141 24.83 10.03 -3.44
CA LYS A 141 24.43 9.93 -2.03
C LYS A 141 23.49 11.05 -1.59
N SER A 142 23.14 11.98 -2.48
CA SER A 142 22.18 13.03 -2.15
C SER A 142 20.83 12.41 -1.83
N GLU A 143 20.27 12.82 -0.70
CA GLU A 143 19.01 12.29 -0.18
C GLU A 143 17.86 13.20 -0.61
N TYR A 144 16.71 12.60 -0.90
CA TYR A 144 15.52 13.28 -1.40
C TYR A 144 14.30 12.77 -0.67
N MET A 145 13.31 13.65 -0.46
CA MET A 145 12.02 13.22 0.08
C MET A 145 11.30 12.33 -0.95
N LEU A 146 10.72 11.22 -0.48
CA LEU A 146 9.96 10.30 -1.32
C LEU A 146 8.60 10.85 -1.74
N ALA A 147 8.07 11.83 -1.00
CA ALA A 147 6.71 12.31 -1.22
C ALA A 147 5.74 11.11 -1.35
N SER A 148 4.78 11.18 -2.26
CA SER A 148 3.76 10.14 -2.45
C SER A 148 4.28 8.73 -2.77
N ILE A 149 5.55 8.55 -3.18
CA ILE A 149 6.13 7.21 -3.37
C ILE A 149 6.18 6.43 -2.05
N GLN A 150 6.26 7.10 -0.89
CA GLN A 150 6.23 6.46 0.42
C GLN A 150 4.98 5.60 0.64
N LYS A 151 3.87 5.89 -0.02
CA LYS A 151 2.64 5.11 0.11
C LYS A 151 2.89 3.62 -0.19
N SER A 152 3.80 3.31 -1.11
CA SER A 152 4.23 1.93 -1.36
C SER A 152 4.85 1.25 -0.13
N PHE A 153 5.63 1.97 0.69
CA PHE A 153 6.20 1.46 1.94
C PHE A 153 5.12 1.20 2.99
N THR A 154 4.19 2.16 3.16
CA THR A 154 3.05 2.02 4.07
C THR A 154 2.17 0.84 3.68
N ALA A 155 1.90 0.68 2.38
CA ALA A 155 1.15 -0.42 1.83
C ALA A 155 1.82 -1.77 2.09
N ALA A 156 3.13 -1.87 1.83
CA ALA A 156 3.90 -3.07 2.14
C ALA A 156 3.85 -3.41 3.64
N ALA A 157 3.98 -2.41 4.52
CA ALA A 157 3.89 -2.60 5.97
C ALA A 157 2.51 -3.09 6.43
N ILE A 158 1.43 -2.57 5.87
CA ILE A 158 0.08 -3.09 6.12
C ILE A 158 -0.03 -4.55 5.68
N MET A 159 0.50 -4.88 4.50
CA MET A 159 0.49 -6.25 4.01
C MET A 159 1.34 -7.19 4.86
N ARG A 160 2.44 -6.74 5.48
CA ARG A 160 3.18 -7.53 6.50
C ARG A 160 2.26 -7.94 7.65
N LEU A 161 1.44 -7.01 8.15
CA LEU A 161 0.44 -7.30 9.19
C LEU A 161 -0.64 -8.28 8.70
N VAL A 162 -1.01 -8.22 7.41
CA VAL A 162 -1.89 -9.22 6.78
C VAL A 162 -1.22 -10.59 6.71
N GLU A 163 0.05 -10.68 6.31
CA GLU A 163 0.81 -11.94 6.27
C GLU A 163 0.91 -12.57 7.67
N ASP A 164 1.11 -11.74 8.70
CA ASP A 164 1.18 -12.16 10.09
C ASP A 164 -0.21 -12.44 10.70
N ASN A 165 -1.28 -12.29 9.90
CA ASN A 165 -2.69 -12.52 10.27
C ASN A 165 -3.13 -11.66 11.46
N LYS A 166 -2.54 -10.48 11.60
CA LYS A 166 -2.94 -9.48 12.60
C LYS A 166 -4.18 -8.71 12.15
N LEU A 167 -4.37 -8.60 10.84
CA LEU A 167 -5.55 -8.06 10.19
C LEU A 167 -5.74 -8.74 8.82
N THR A 168 -6.83 -8.42 8.14
CA THR A 168 -7.10 -8.85 6.77
C THR A 168 -7.43 -7.63 5.91
N LEU A 169 -7.35 -7.77 4.58
CA LEU A 169 -7.78 -6.73 3.66
C LEU A 169 -9.26 -6.31 3.85
N TYR A 170 -10.09 -7.18 4.41
CA TYR A 170 -11.52 -6.95 4.66
C TYR A 170 -11.83 -6.53 6.10
N THR A 171 -10.80 -6.31 6.92
CA THR A 171 -11.01 -5.82 8.29
C THR A 171 -11.64 -4.42 8.22
N PRO A 172 -12.78 -4.19 8.90
CA PRO A 172 -13.41 -2.87 8.86
C PRO A 172 -12.62 -1.87 9.70
N LEU A 173 -12.61 -0.61 9.24
CA LEU A 173 -11.90 0.50 9.87
C LEU A 173 -12.40 0.75 11.31
N SER A 174 -13.67 0.45 11.59
CA SER A 174 -14.27 0.62 12.91
C SER A 174 -13.61 -0.21 14.02
N GLN A 175 -12.85 -1.27 13.69
CA GLN A 175 -12.04 -1.99 14.68
C GLN A 175 -10.91 -1.13 15.27
N PHE A 176 -10.45 -0.11 14.55
CA PHE A 176 -9.31 0.71 14.94
C PHE A 176 -9.72 2.17 15.24
N PHE A 177 -10.66 2.69 14.45
CA PHE A 177 -11.11 4.09 14.49
C PHE A 177 -12.63 4.18 14.31
N PRO A 178 -13.43 3.72 15.28
CA PRO A 178 -14.90 3.73 15.20
C PRO A 178 -15.51 5.15 15.13
N GLN A 179 -14.76 6.18 15.53
CA GLN A 179 -15.18 7.57 15.44
C GLN A 179 -15.15 8.13 14.00
N ILE A 180 -14.46 7.47 13.06
CA ILE A 180 -14.40 7.93 11.67
C ILE A 180 -15.76 7.64 10.99
N PRO A 181 -16.33 8.62 10.25
CA PRO A 181 -17.57 8.40 9.52
C PRO A 181 -17.50 7.20 8.57
N ASN A 182 -18.58 6.43 8.49
CA ASN A 182 -18.71 5.26 7.61
C ASN A 182 -17.70 4.12 7.88
N SER A 183 -17.00 4.13 9.02
CA SER A 183 -15.90 3.20 9.35
C SER A 183 -16.31 1.72 9.43
N ASP A 184 -17.58 1.40 9.65
CA ASP A 184 -18.09 0.01 9.62
C ASP A 184 -18.09 -0.60 8.21
N TYR A 185 -18.12 0.23 7.17
CA TYR A 185 -18.19 -0.21 5.76
C TYR A 185 -16.86 -0.02 5.02
N ILE A 186 -15.98 0.83 5.52
CA ILE A 186 -14.65 1.06 4.95
C ILE A 186 -13.70 -0.03 5.44
N THR A 187 -13.04 -0.73 4.52
CA THR A 187 -12.08 -1.79 4.83
C THR A 187 -10.64 -1.34 4.62
N ILE A 188 -9.68 -2.13 5.10
CA ILE A 188 -8.24 -1.95 4.82
C ILE A 188 -7.97 -1.86 3.31
N ARG A 189 -8.64 -2.69 2.50
CA ARG A 189 -8.53 -2.66 1.05
C ARG A 189 -8.95 -1.30 0.48
N ASN A 190 -10.06 -0.74 0.97
CA ASN A 190 -10.53 0.57 0.50
C ASN A 190 -9.55 1.69 0.81
N LEU A 191 -8.84 1.63 1.94
CA LEU A 191 -7.80 2.60 2.28
C LEU A 191 -6.58 2.45 1.36
N LEU A 192 -6.10 1.22 1.15
CA LEU A 192 -4.95 0.95 0.27
C LEU A 192 -5.19 1.42 -1.16
N ASP A 193 -6.41 1.22 -1.68
CA ASP A 193 -6.78 1.57 -3.05
C ASP A 193 -7.28 3.01 -3.22
N MET A 194 -7.48 3.75 -2.12
CA MET A 194 -8.13 5.07 -2.12
C MET A 194 -9.56 5.06 -2.68
N THR A 195 -10.36 4.08 -2.28
CA THR A 195 -11.80 3.98 -2.63
C THR A 195 -12.70 4.17 -1.40
N SER A 196 -12.19 4.77 -0.32
CA SER A 196 -12.89 4.85 0.97
C SER A 196 -13.96 5.94 1.04
N GLY A 197 -13.87 6.98 0.20
CA GLY A 197 -14.68 8.19 0.34
C GLY A 197 -14.27 9.09 1.51
N LEU A 198 -13.11 8.84 2.13
CA LEU A 198 -12.59 9.69 3.21
C LEU A 198 -11.81 10.88 2.67
N PHE A 199 -12.07 12.03 3.25
CA PHE A 199 -11.38 13.28 2.97
C PHE A 199 -10.99 13.96 4.28
N LEU A 200 -10.03 14.88 4.18
CA LEU A 200 -9.52 15.66 5.29
C LEU A 200 -9.88 17.12 5.05
N ALA A 201 -10.64 17.71 5.96
CA ALA A 201 -10.88 19.15 5.96
C ALA A 201 -9.56 19.90 6.22
N ASP A 202 -9.49 21.18 5.84
CA ASP A 202 -8.35 22.00 6.22
C ASP A 202 -8.34 22.24 7.74
N TYR A 203 -7.16 22.15 8.35
CA TYR A 203 -6.97 22.30 9.79
C TYR A 203 -5.56 22.78 10.08
N GLU A 204 -5.39 23.42 11.23
CA GLU A 204 -4.08 23.86 11.68
C GLU A 204 -3.22 22.67 12.13
N LYS A 205 -2.02 22.55 11.55
CA LYS A 205 -1.08 21.46 11.80
C LYS A 205 -0.04 21.90 12.83
N ASN A 206 -0.22 21.48 14.08
CA ASN A 206 0.63 21.89 15.19
C ASN A 206 1.48 20.75 15.75
N ALA A 207 1.07 19.51 15.53
CA ALA A 207 1.76 18.33 16.04
C ALA A 207 3.08 18.02 15.32
N ILE A 208 4.01 17.48 16.10
CA ILE A 208 5.28 16.90 15.61
C ILE A 208 5.30 15.39 15.88
N GLU A 209 4.83 14.97 17.04
CA GLU A 209 4.80 13.56 17.43
C GLU A 209 3.70 12.80 16.68
N GLU A 210 4.02 11.57 16.25
CA GLU A 210 3.13 10.78 15.39
C GLU A 210 1.72 10.57 15.98
N GLU A 211 1.63 10.37 17.29
CA GLU A 211 0.35 10.19 17.97
C GLU A 211 -0.47 11.48 18.02
N GLU A 212 0.19 12.61 18.21
CA GLU A 212 -0.46 13.92 18.21
C GLU A 212 -0.96 14.26 16.80
N VAL A 213 -0.15 14.00 15.76
CA VAL A 213 -0.58 14.17 14.36
C VAL A 213 -1.82 13.35 14.07
N LEU A 214 -1.85 12.09 14.52
CA LEU A 214 -3.02 11.23 14.37
C LEU A 214 -4.24 11.77 15.13
N ASN A 215 -4.06 12.27 16.34
CA ASN A 215 -5.14 12.86 17.13
C ASN A 215 -5.68 14.16 16.51
N GLU A 216 -4.82 14.98 15.89
CA GLU A 216 -5.21 16.21 15.18
C GLU A 216 -6.02 15.93 13.92
N ILE A 217 -5.69 14.88 13.14
CA ILE A 217 -6.43 14.60 11.90
C ILE A 217 -7.83 14.04 12.16
N LEU A 218 -8.00 13.19 13.17
CA LEU A 218 -9.23 12.42 13.39
C LEU A 218 -10.53 13.26 13.44
N PRO A 219 -10.61 14.39 14.15
CA PRO A 219 -11.82 15.22 14.16
C PRO A 219 -12.08 15.95 12.83
N ASN A 220 -11.10 16.02 11.94
CA ASN A 220 -11.17 16.72 10.65
C ASN A 220 -11.49 15.79 9.47
N ILE A 221 -11.70 14.50 9.73
CA ILE A 221 -12.05 13.50 8.71
C ILE A 221 -13.55 13.54 8.44
N TYR A 222 -13.92 13.66 7.18
CA TYR A 222 -15.31 13.54 6.73
C TYR A 222 -15.44 12.50 5.61
N TYR A 223 -16.67 12.04 5.39
CA TYR A 223 -17.00 11.05 4.37
C TYR A 223 -17.88 11.65 3.28
N GLN A 224 -17.56 11.33 2.03
CA GLN A 224 -18.38 11.62 0.86
C GLN A 224 -18.39 10.43 -0.10
N PRO A 225 -19.57 9.99 -0.60
CA PRO A 225 -19.64 8.95 -1.63
C PRO A 225 -18.87 9.33 -2.89
N LEU A 226 -18.13 8.37 -3.45
CA LEU A 226 -17.33 8.57 -4.65
C LEU A 226 -18.18 8.39 -5.91
N TYR A 227 -18.24 9.41 -6.78
CA TYR A 227 -19.04 9.37 -8.01
C TYR A 227 -18.50 8.34 -9.03
N ASN A 228 -17.18 8.31 -9.24
CA ASN A 228 -16.51 7.36 -10.14
C ASN A 228 -15.90 6.14 -9.40
N GLY A 229 -16.22 5.97 -8.12
CA GLY A 229 -15.72 4.87 -7.29
C GLY A 229 -14.26 4.98 -6.83
N TRP A 230 -13.54 6.06 -7.17
CA TRP A 230 -12.15 6.29 -6.76
C TRP A 230 -11.86 7.78 -6.65
N GLU A 231 -11.07 8.15 -5.64
CA GLU A 231 -10.58 9.52 -5.45
C GLU A 231 -9.28 9.50 -4.65
N TYR A 232 -8.28 10.24 -5.11
CA TYR A 232 -6.99 10.27 -4.43
C TYR A 232 -7.09 11.07 -3.13
N SER A 233 -6.84 10.41 -1.99
CA SER A 233 -6.94 11.07 -0.69
C SER A 233 -5.88 10.55 0.27
N THR A 234 -4.97 11.44 0.65
CA THR A 234 -3.80 11.10 1.49
C THR A 234 -4.18 10.62 2.88
N VAL A 235 -5.34 11.05 3.41
CA VAL A 235 -5.84 10.64 4.72
C VAL A 235 -5.97 9.12 4.85
N ASN A 236 -6.24 8.42 3.74
CA ASN A 236 -6.26 6.96 3.71
C ASN A 236 -4.96 6.36 4.25
N TYR A 237 -3.82 6.91 3.82
CA TYR A 237 -2.50 6.42 4.17
C TYR A 237 -2.03 6.89 5.55
N THR A 238 -2.46 8.08 5.98
CA THR A 238 -2.25 8.53 7.36
C THR A 238 -3.01 7.63 8.34
N ILE A 239 -4.24 7.23 8.01
CA ILE A 239 -4.99 6.25 8.81
C ILE A 239 -4.35 4.87 8.79
N LEU A 240 -3.82 4.40 7.64
CA LEU A 240 -3.04 3.16 7.59
C LEU A 240 -1.80 3.21 8.50
N ALA A 241 -1.09 4.35 8.58
CA ALA A 241 -0.01 4.53 9.55
C ALA A 241 -0.50 4.40 11.01
N GLY A 242 -1.67 4.98 11.32
CA GLY A 242 -2.32 4.80 12.62
C GLY A 242 -2.72 3.35 12.92
N ILE A 243 -3.18 2.60 11.92
CA ILE A 243 -3.48 1.16 12.05
C ILE A 243 -2.20 0.36 12.32
N ILE A 244 -1.10 0.64 11.60
CA ILE A 244 0.20 0.01 11.85
C ILE A 244 0.60 0.18 13.32
N ARG A 245 0.49 1.41 13.86
CA ARG A 245 0.78 1.69 15.26
C ARG A 245 -0.09 0.88 16.22
N LYS A 246 -1.42 0.93 16.05
CA LYS A 246 -2.38 0.24 16.93
C LYS A 246 -2.19 -1.29 16.92
N VAL A 247 -1.91 -1.87 15.76
CA VAL A 247 -1.80 -3.33 15.60
C VAL A 247 -0.45 -3.86 16.05
N SER A 248 0.64 -3.14 15.76
CA SER A 248 2.00 -3.57 16.10
C SER A 248 2.42 -3.22 17.53
N GLY A 249 1.87 -2.14 18.08
CA GLY A 249 2.33 -1.55 19.35
C GLY A 249 3.62 -0.73 19.23
N HIS A 250 4.14 -0.54 18.01
CA HIS A 250 5.33 0.27 17.73
C HIS A 250 4.93 1.62 17.11
N SER A 251 5.87 2.58 17.07
CA SER A 251 5.69 3.76 16.22
C SER A 251 5.67 3.37 14.74
N TYR A 252 5.10 4.21 13.88
CA TYR A 252 5.10 3.96 12.43
C TYR A 252 6.54 3.95 11.91
N GLN A 253 7.36 4.91 12.35
CA GLN A 253 8.77 4.98 12.02
C GLN A 253 9.56 3.74 12.43
N ASP A 254 9.38 3.25 13.65
CA ASP A 254 10.07 2.04 14.12
C ASP A 254 9.63 0.81 13.33
N PHE A 255 8.34 0.66 13.07
CA PHE A 255 7.82 -0.48 12.31
C PHE A 255 8.38 -0.51 10.88
N ILE A 256 8.37 0.61 10.15
CA ILE A 256 8.98 0.69 8.81
C ILE A 256 10.48 0.44 8.87
N THR A 257 11.14 0.97 9.91
CA THR A 257 12.58 0.78 10.08
C THR A 257 12.92 -0.70 10.28
N ASP A 258 12.16 -1.40 11.11
CA ASP A 258 12.44 -2.78 11.51
C ASP A 258 11.98 -3.81 10.47
N GLU A 259 10.85 -3.57 9.78
CA GLU A 259 10.29 -4.51 8.80
C GLU A 259 10.75 -4.26 7.36
N ILE A 260 11.30 -3.08 7.04
CA ILE A 260 11.68 -2.72 5.65
C ILE A 260 13.12 -2.21 5.57
N ILE A 261 13.45 -1.11 6.27
CA ILE A 261 14.75 -0.43 6.06
C ILE A 261 15.93 -1.29 6.51
N LYS A 262 15.89 -1.84 7.73
CA LYS A 262 16.97 -2.67 8.29
C LYS A 262 17.15 -4.00 7.55
N PRO A 263 16.09 -4.79 7.27
CA PRO A 263 16.25 -6.06 6.56
C PRO A 263 16.85 -5.91 5.17
N LEU A 264 16.43 -4.87 4.44
CA LEU A 264 16.94 -4.56 3.10
C LEU A 264 18.28 -3.80 3.10
N ARG A 265 18.74 -3.36 4.28
CA ARG A 265 19.98 -2.60 4.47
C ARG A 265 20.01 -1.31 3.64
N LEU A 266 18.88 -0.60 3.58
CA LEU A 266 18.79 0.69 2.90
C LEU A 266 19.52 1.74 3.74
N LYS A 267 20.75 2.09 3.35
CA LYS A 267 21.68 2.84 4.22
C LYS A 267 21.41 4.34 4.25
N ASN A 268 20.77 4.85 3.21
CA ASN A 268 20.48 6.26 3.01
C ASN A 268 18.96 6.48 2.92
N THR A 269 18.18 5.63 3.59
CA THR A 269 16.73 5.74 3.74
C THR A 269 16.39 5.95 5.20
N GLY A 270 15.51 6.90 5.49
CA GLY A 270 15.10 7.21 6.85
C GLY A 270 13.98 8.23 6.89
N PHE A 271 13.76 8.82 8.05
CA PHE A 271 12.68 9.78 8.29
C PHE A 271 13.18 11.20 8.43
N TYR A 272 12.33 12.15 8.04
CA TYR A 272 12.70 13.56 7.91
C TYR A 272 13.27 14.19 9.19
N ASP A 273 12.85 13.75 10.38
CA ASP A 273 13.33 14.24 11.67
C ASP A 273 14.86 14.09 11.82
N LYS A 274 15.42 13.05 11.18
CA LYS A 274 16.86 12.81 11.07
C LYS A 274 17.48 13.61 9.92
N LEU A 275 16.79 13.77 8.80
CA LEU A 275 17.27 14.56 7.66
C LEU A 275 17.43 16.04 8.03
N LEU A 276 16.49 16.60 8.80
CA LEU A 276 16.53 17.99 9.22
C LEU A 276 17.75 18.34 10.08
N LYS A 277 18.31 17.34 10.76
CA LYS A 277 19.51 17.48 11.59
C LYS A 277 20.82 17.39 10.78
N LYS A 278 20.76 17.06 9.48
CA LYS A 278 21.93 17.03 8.59
C LYS A 278 22.19 18.40 7.96
N GLU A 279 23.37 18.97 8.23
CA GLU A 279 23.79 20.27 7.68
C GLU A 279 23.99 20.26 6.16
N ASP A 280 24.32 19.10 5.60
CA ASP A 280 24.60 18.88 4.18
C ASP A 280 23.43 18.26 3.41
N ARG A 281 22.22 18.30 3.97
CA ARG A 281 21.01 17.81 3.32
C ARG A 281 20.76 18.49 1.97
N THR A 282 20.18 17.75 1.04
CA THR A 282 19.70 18.32 -0.23
C THR A 282 18.58 19.33 0.04
N LYS A 283 18.78 20.57 -0.39
CA LYS A 283 17.72 21.59 -0.42
C LYS A 283 16.81 21.34 -1.62
N SER A 284 15.52 21.62 -1.46
CA SER A 284 14.56 21.65 -2.56
C SER A 284 14.24 23.09 -2.95
N TYR A 285 13.82 23.27 -4.21
CA TYR A 285 13.62 24.57 -4.81
C TYR A 285 12.26 24.63 -5.52
N LYS A 286 11.64 25.81 -5.47
CA LYS A 286 10.65 26.21 -6.47
C LYS A 286 11.41 26.59 -7.73
N SER A 287 11.02 26.05 -8.87
CA SER A 287 11.61 26.40 -10.17
C SER A 287 10.71 27.29 -11.02
N THR A 288 11.31 27.97 -11.99
CA THR A 288 10.63 28.52 -13.17
C THR A 288 11.04 27.73 -14.41
N LEU A 289 10.55 28.09 -15.60
CA LEU A 289 10.98 27.47 -16.85
C LEU A 289 12.47 27.75 -17.15
N GLU A 290 13.01 28.86 -16.64
CA GLU A 290 14.39 29.30 -16.88
C GLU A 290 15.36 28.94 -15.76
N ASP A 291 14.90 28.91 -14.50
CA ASP A 291 15.76 28.69 -13.33
C ASP A 291 15.23 27.58 -12.40
N PRO A 292 15.92 26.41 -12.35
CA PRO A 292 15.56 25.32 -11.44
C PRO A 292 15.79 25.67 -9.96
N TYR A 293 16.49 26.77 -9.64
CA TYR A 293 16.83 27.18 -8.28
C TYR A 293 16.22 28.52 -7.86
N SER A 294 15.13 28.95 -8.51
CA SER A 294 14.53 30.27 -8.33
C SER A 294 14.32 30.67 -6.86
N MET A 295 13.80 29.75 -6.03
CA MET A 295 13.67 30.00 -4.59
C MET A 295 13.81 28.70 -3.78
N PRO A 296 14.70 28.62 -2.77
CA PRO A 296 14.76 27.46 -1.89
C PRO A 296 13.50 27.37 -1.03
N TYR A 297 13.00 26.16 -0.80
CA TYR A 297 11.93 25.93 0.16
C TYR A 297 12.48 25.87 1.59
N THR A 298 11.75 26.52 2.51
CA THR A 298 11.87 26.28 3.96
C THR A 298 10.65 25.49 4.39
N ILE A 299 10.87 24.25 4.84
CA ILE A 299 9.79 23.33 5.23
C ILE A 299 9.85 23.18 6.75
N SER A 300 8.74 23.48 7.44
CA SER A 300 8.66 23.36 8.91
C SER A 300 8.60 21.90 9.36
N GLU A 301 8.98 21.64 10.61
CA GLU A 301 8.88 20.31 11.22
C GLU A 301 7.44 19.77 11.21
N THR A 302 6.46 20.62 11.52
CA THR A 302 5.03 20.27 11.51
C THR A 302 4.53 19.87 10.12
N LYS A 303 5.03 20.54 9.06
CA LYS A 303 4.67 20.21 7.68
C LYS A 303 5.09 18.79 7.34
N TYR A 304 6.31 18.41 7.69
CA TYR A 304 6.80 17.05 7.50
C TYR A 304 6.11 16.03 8.42
N ALA A 305 5.87 16.37 9.69
CA ALA A 305 5.17 15.50 10.64
C ALA A 305 3.80 15.09 10.10
N SER A 306 3.10 16.05 9.47
CA SER A 306 1.79 15.83 8.87
C SER A 306 1.78 14.87 7.68
N GLU A 307 2.95 14.48 7.15
CA GLU A 307 3.10 13.53 6.04
C GLU A 307 3.41 12.10 6.50
N ILE A 308 3.05 11.75 7.74
CA ILE A 308 3.17 10.39 8.26
C ILE A 308 2.37 9.40 7.40
N GLY A 309 3.06 8.35 6.95
CA GLY A 309 2.48 7.34 6.04
C GLY A 309 2.33 7.79 4.59
N THR A 310 2.55 9.07 4.27
CA THR A 310 2.23 9.65 2.96
C THR A 310 3.43 10.20 2.20
N GLY A 311 4.46 10.73 2.88
CA GLY A 311 5.62 11.33 2.21
C GLY A 311 6.77 11.88 3.07
N ASN A 312 6.85 11.54 4.35
CA ASN A 312 7.89 11.94 5.29
C ASN A 312 9.17 11.05 5.36
N ILE A 313 9.36 10.10 4.44
CA ILE A 313 10.59 9.30 4.24
C ILE A 313 11.51 10.02 3.26
N TYR A 314 12.82 10.03 3.53
CA TYR A 314 13.85 10.35 2.56
C TYR A 314 14.58 9.11 2.07
N THR A 315 15.14 9.17 0.86
CA THR A 315 15.96 8.09 0.29
C THR A 315 16.97 8.58 -0.76
N THR A 316 17.77 7.66 -1.29
CA THR A 316 18.59 7.84 -2.51
C THR A 316 17.99 7.04 -3.68
N PRO A 317 18.32 7.35 -4.95
CA PRO A 317 17.83 6.57 -6.08
C PRO A 317 18.20 5.07 -6.00
N SER A 318 19.40 4.75 -5.51
CA SER A 318 19.90 3.38 -5.39
C SER A 318 19.20 2.57 -4.30
N ASP A 319 18.91 3.17 -3.14
CA ASP A 319 18.12 2.52 -2.10
C ASP A 319 16.65 2.35 -2.55
N LEU A 320 16.07 3.31 -3.27
CA LEU A 320 14.70 3.18 -3.81
C LEU A 320 14.59 2.06 -4.85
N LEU A 321 15.58 1.95 -5.75
CA LEU A 321 15.66 0.82 -6.70
C LEU A 321 15.76 -0.52 -5.95
N THR A 322 16.62 -0.58 -4.93
CA THR A 322 16.79 -1.77 -4.09
C THR A 322 15.47 -2.16 -3.41
N TYR A 323 14.74 -1.18 -2.86
CA TYR A 323 13.42 -1.39 -2.26
C TYR A 323 12.42 -1.99 -3.25
N PHE A 324 12.26 -1.39 -4.44
CA PHE A 324 11.31 -1.89 -5.43
C PHE A 324 11.67 -3.29 -5.93
N GLN A 325 12.94 -3.55 -6.23
CA GLN A 325 13.38 -4.89 -6.63
C GLN A 325 13.15 -5.91 -5.50
N ALA A 326 13.45 -5.55 -4.25
CA ALA A 326 13.21 -6.41 -3.09
C ALA A 326 11.72 -6.72 -2.91
N LEU A 327 10.85 -5.73 -3.10
CA LEU A 327 9.41 -5.89 -3.05
C LEU A 327 8.95 -6.90 -4.12
N ILE A 328 9.37 -6.70 -5.38
CA ILE A 328 9.03 -7.55 -6.55
C ILE A 328 9.54 -8.98 -6.38
N ASP A 329 10.76 -9.15 -5.88
CA ASP A 329 11.39 -10.45 -5.63
C ASP A 329 10.79 -11.20 -4.45
N GLY A 330 9.86 -10.57 -3.73
CA GLY A 330 9.16 -11.12 -2.59
C GLY A 330 10.03 -11.22 -1.34
N HIS A 331 11.01 -10.32 -1.19
CA HIS A 331 11.82 -10.21 0.04
C HIS A 331 11.10 -9.44 1.16
N ILE A 332 10.07 -8.67 0.82
CA ILE A 332 9.24 -7.92 1.78
C ILE A 332 7.87 -8.59 1.97
N LEU A 333 7.25 -9.05 0.89
CA LEU A 333 5.96 -9.75 0.90
C LEU A 333 6.07 -11.05 0.14
N ARG A 334 5.29 -12.07 0.51
CA ARG A 334 5.14 -13.25 -0.34
C ARG A 334 4.53 -12.86 -1.69
N LYS A 335 4.96 -13.53 -2.76
CA LYS A 335 4.50 -13.24 -4.13
C LYS A 335 2.97 -13.14 -4.27
N ASN A 336 2.20 -14.03 -3.65
CA ASN A 336 0.74 -13.98 -3.72
C ASN A 336 0.14 -12.74 -3.02
N ASN A 337 0.77 -12.27 -1.94
CA ASN A 337 0.32 -11.06 -1.23
C ASN A 337 0.78 -9.80 -1.96
N LEU A 338 1.97 -9.82 -2.58
CA LEU A 338 2.40 -8.78 -3.50
C LEU A 338 1.44 -8.69 -4.70
N GLU A 339 1.11 -9.82 -5.32
CA GLU A 339 0.14 -9.88 -6.42
C GLU A 339 -1.18 -9.27 -5.96
N SER A 340 -1.73 -9.69 -4.82
CA SER A 340 -2.94 -9.09 -4.25
C SER A 340 -2.82 -7.58 -4.00
N LEU A 341 -1.64 -7.07 -3.64
CA LEU A 341 -1.39 -5.65 -3.41
C LEU A 341 -1.34 -4.85 -4.72
N MET A 342 -0.79 -5.49 -5.76
CA MET A 342 -0.53 -4.92 -7.08
C MET A 342 -1.73 -5.09 -8.03
N THR A 343 -2.63 -6.03 -7.77
CA THR A 343 -3.85 -6.23 -8.55
C THR A 343 -5.01 -5.46 -7.92
N HIS A 344 -5.74 -4.72 -8.75
CA HIS A 344 -7.05 -4.21 -8.44
C HIS A 344 -7.94 -4.38 -9.68
N ASP A 345 -9.18 -4.83 -9.47
CA ASP A 345 -10.08 -5.20 -10.57
C ASP A 345 -10.68 -3.97 -11.28
N LEU A 346 -10.57 -2.78 -10.68
CA LEU A 346 -11.07 -1.53 -11.27
C LEU A 346 -9.95 -0.82 -12.03
N MET A 347 -10.04 -0.86 -13.35
CA MET A 347 -9.19 -0.08 -14.24
C MET A 347 -9.74 1.34 -14.38
N TYR A 348 -8.95 2.34 -14.02
CA TYR A 348 -9.28 3.75 -14.16
C TYR A 348 -8.42 4.36 -15.27
N PHE A 349 -9.04 4.79 -16.37
CA PHE A 349 -8.36 5.57 -17.43
C PHE A 349 -7.01 4.95 -17.89
N ASN A 350 -7.02 3.65 -18.23
CA ASN A 350 -5.87 2.83 -18.67
C ASN A 350 -4.80 2.57 -17.61
N TYR A 351 -5.11 2.75 -16.33
CA TYR A 351 -4.24 2.36 -15.25
C TYR A 351 -4.98 1.93 -14.00
N THR A 352 -4.22 1.37 -13.07
CA THR A 352 -4.77 0.92 -11.81
C THR A 352 -3.92 1.49 -10.68
N TYR A 353 -4.52 2.30 -9.81
CA TYR A 353 -3.84 2.66 -8.56
C TYR A 353 -3.74 1.40 -7.70
N ALA A 354 -2.51 1.04 -7.37
CA ALA A 354 -2.18 -0.22 -6.73
C ALA A 354 -1.29 0.05 -5.53
N SER A 355 -1.93 0.56 -4.48
CA SER A 355 -1.34 0.70 -3.15
C SER A 355 -0.01 1.47 -3.11
N GLY A 356 0.01 2.67 -3.69
CA GLY A 356 1.17 3.57 -3.69
C GLY A 356 1.98 3.61 -4.98
N VAL A 357 1.59 2.81 -5.97
CA VAL A 357 2.09 2.91 -7.36
C VAL A 357 0.92 2.89 -8.34
N TYR A 358 1.19 3.23 -9.60
CA TYR A 358 0.23 3.15 -10.69
C TYR A 358 0.68 2.06 -11.67
N ASN A 359 -0.06 0.96 -11.70
CA ASN A 359 0.23 -0.16 -12.58
C ASN A 359 -0.25 0.11 -14.00
N ARG A 360 0.56 -0.31 -14.97
CA ARG A 360 0.34 -0.25 -16.42
C ARG A 360 0.69 -1.61 -17.02
N ASP A 361 0.40 -1.78 -18.31
CA ASP A 361 0.78 -3.00 -19.03
C ASP A 361 2.32 -3.13 -19.10
N GLY A 362 2.86 -4.08 -18.35
CA GLY A 362 4.28 -4.44 -18.35
C GLY A 362 5.18 -3.64 -17.38
N TYR A 363 4.69 -2.59 -16.74
CA TYR A 363 5.47 -1.74 -15.83
C TYR A 363 4.59 -1.02 -14.80
N PHE A 364 5.22 -0.44 -13.78
CA PHE A 364 4.56 0.48 -12.86
C PHE A 364 5.25 1.85 -12.83
N LEU A 365 4.47 2.87 -12.51
CA LEU A 365 4.91 4.24 -12.26
C LEU A 365 4.70 4.56 -10.78
N ALA A 366 5.72 5.11 -10.12
CA ALA A 366 5.58 5.78 -8.84
C ALA A 366 6.01 7.24 -8.99
N HIS A 367 5.23 8.16 -8.45
CA HIS A 367 5.47 9.59 -8.59
C HIS A 367 5.04 10.31 -7.32
N GLY A 368 5.70 11.41 -7.00
CA GLY A 368 5.29 12.29 -5.92
C GLY A 368 5.84 13.69 -6.10
N VAL A 369 5.17 14.63 -5.45
CA VAL A 369 5.60 16.02 -5.35
C VAL A 369 5.49 16.43 -3.89
N PHE A 370 6.54 17.04 -3.35
CA PHE A 370 6.48 17.63 -2.03
C PHE A 370 7.48 18.78 -1.90
N MET A 371 6.97 20.01 -1.84
CA MET A 371 7.77 21.21 -1.53
C MET A 371 9.08 21.29 -2.32
N GLY A 372 9.00 21.18 -3.65
CA GLY A 372 10.16 21.24 -4.56
C GLY A 372 10.83 19.89 -4.84
N PHE A 373 10.57 18.85 -4.05
CA PHE A 373 10.99 17.49 -4.40
C PHE A 373 10.00 16.87 -5.37
N GLU A 374 10.52 16.21 -6.41
CA GLU A 374 9.74 15.49 -7.41
C GLU A 374 10.40 14.15 -7.76
N PRO A 375 10.23 13.11 -6.94
CA PRO A 375 10.69 11.78 -7.30
C PRO A 375 9.74 11.10 -8.30
N THR A 376 10.33 10.47 -9.31
CA THR A 376 9.65 9.66 -10.32
C THR A 376 10.40 8.35 -10.53
N ALA A 377 9.68 7.23 -10.52
CA ALA A 377 10.21 5.90 -10.78
C ALA A 377 9.33 5.15 -11.77
N LEU A 378 9.92 4.62 -12.84
CA LEU A 378 9.30 3.66 -13.74
C LEU A 378 10.15 2.39 -13.80
N LEU A 379 9.56 1.24 -13.49
CA LEU A 379 10.22 -0.05 -13.59
C LEU A 379 9.30 -1.07 -14.25
N THR A 380 9.89 -1.98 -15.03
CA THR A 380 9.19 -3.17 -15.52
C THR A 380 8.64 -3.99 -14.36
N ASN A 381 7.60 -4.79 -14.60
CA ASN A 381 6.93 -5.57 -13.55
C ASN A 381 7.86 -6.59 -12.85
N ASP A 382 8.93 -7.01 -13.53
CA ASP A 382 9.99 -7.86 -12.98
C ASP A 382 11.15 -7.07 -12.36
N GLY A 383 11.12 -5.73 -12.42
CA GLY A 383 12.14 -4.83 -11.87
C GLY A 383 13.52 -4.91 -12.55
N SER A 384 13.65 -5.58 -13.69
CA SER A 384 14.93 -5.77 -14.38
C SER A 384 15.36 -4.55 -15.21
N SER A 385 14.40 -3.74 -15.67
CA SER A 385 14.64 -2.53 -16.44
C SER A 385 13.85 -1.36 -15.86
N GLY A 386 14.42 -0.15 -15.89
CA GLY A 386 13.75 1.01 -15.32
C GLY A 386 14.61 2.25 -15.21
N ILE A 387 13.98 3.34 -14.81
CA ILE A 387 14.60 4.63 -14.52
C ILE A 387 13.93 5.25 -13.29
N ILE A 388 14.76 5.76 -12.39
CA ILE A 388 14.35 6.54 -11.24
C ILE A 388 15.07 7.88 -11.30
N PHE A 389 14.33 8.96 -11.24
CA PHE A 389 14.85 10.31 -11.11
C PHE A 389 14.30 10.97 -9.86
N MET A 390 15.20 11.46 -9.02
CA MET A 390 14.90 12.15 -7.79
C MET A 390 15.20 13.64 -7.99
N GLY A 391 14.19 14.43 -8.32
CA GLY A 391 14.32 15.87 -8.53
C GLY A 391 14.31 16.65 -7.21
N ASN A 392 15.10 17.74 -7.13
CA ASN A 392 15.03 18.72 -6.03
C ASN A 392 14.55 20.10 -6.50
N SER A 393 13.92 20.17 -7.66
CA SER A 393 13.23 21.35 -8.18
C SER A 393 11.91 20.90 -8.80
N TYR A 394 10.83 21.68 -8.59
CA TYR A 394 9.51 21.36 -9.14
C TYR A 394 8.82 22.60 -9.72
N ASN A 395 8.27 22.44 -10.92
CA ASN A 395 7.35 23.35 -11.59
C ASN A 395 6.26 22.52 -12.29
N ILE A 396 5.00 22.89 -12.08
CA ILE A 396 3.85 22.17 -12.65
C ILE A 396 3.83 22.18 -14.19
N GLU A 397 4.39 23.22 -14.81
CA GLU A 397 4.50 23.34 -16.28
C GLU A 397 5.74 22.61 -16.83
N HIS A 398 6.58 22.06 -15.95
CA HIS A 398 7.85 21.42 -16.30
C HIS A 398 8.18 20.27 -15.35
N MET A 399 7.23 19.34 -15.22
CA MET A 399 7.38 18.13 -14.42
C MET A 399 8.36 17.16 -15.07
N ASN A 400 9.24 16.55 -14.27
CA ASN A 400 10.17 15.55 -14.78
C ASN A 400 9.47 14.27 -15.25
N LYS A 401 8.25 14.00 -14.79
CA LYS A 401 7.50 12.77 -15.08
C LYS A 401 7.44 12.45 -16.58
N ASP A 402 7.23 13.45 -17.42
CA ASP A 402 7.03 13.25 -18.86
C ASP A 402 8.32 12.83 -19.55
N LEU A 403 9.42 13.57 -19.32
CA LEU A 403 10.74 13.20 -19.84
C LEU A 403 11.17 11.81 -19.34
N ILE A 404 10.99 11.52 -18.04
CA ILE A 404 11.38 10.23 -17.46
C ILE A 404 10.55 9.09 -18.07
N THR A 405 9.29 9.32 -18.39
CA THR A 405 8.44 8.35 -19.11
C THR A 405 8.94 8.10 -20.53
N GLU A 406 9.36 9.14 -21.26
CA GLU A 406 9.96 8.98 -22.60
C GLU A 406 11.28 8.21 -22.56
N LEU A 407 12.16 8.53 -21.61
CA LEU A 407 13.42 7.81 -21.42
C LEU A 407 13.19 6.36 -21.03
N PHE A 408 12.19 6.07 -20.19
CA PHE A 408 11.80 4.70 -19.84
C PHE A 408 11.39 3.88 -21.07
N LYS A 409 10.60 4.45 -21.99
CA LYS A 409 10.22 3.79 -23.25
C LYS A 409 11.44 3.42 -24.09
N LYS A 410 12.44 4.31 -24.18
CA LYS A 410 13.70 4.03 -24.89
C LYS A 410 14.54 2.94 -24.22
N ILE A 411 14.59 2.94 -22.89
CA ILE A 411 15.28 1.89 -22.12
C ILE A 411 14.66 0.52 -22.41
N THR A 412 13.34 0.45 -22.42
CA THR A 412 12.58 -0.81 -22.57
C THR A 412 12.30 -1.19 -24.03
N ALA A 413 12.65 -0.35 -25.00
CA ALA A 413 12.51 -0.66 -26.41
C ALA A 413 13.36 -1.89 -26.82
N PRO A 414 12.87 -2.73 -27.75
CA PRO A 414 13.65 -3.77 -28.39
C PRO A 414 14.92 -3.18 -29.04
N GLU A 415 16.03 -3.94 -29.06
CA GLU A 415 17.32 -3.45 -29.57
C GLU A 415 17.28 -2.92 -31.02
N GLU A 416 16.32 -3.36 -31.83
CA GLU A 416 16.15 -2.91 -33.22
C GLU A 416 15.57 -1.48 -33.34
N GLU A 417 14.80 -1.00 -32.35
CA GLU A 417 14.16 0.32 -32.38
C GLU A 417 15.00 1.43 -31.72
N ALA A 418 15.91 1.06 -30.81
CA ALA A 418 16.73 1.99 -30.03
C ALA A 418 17.75 2.81 -30.87
N ASN A 419 17.96 2.46 -32.15
CA ASN A 419 18.90 3.12 -33.06
C ASN A 419 18.22 4.02 -34.11
N THR A 420 16.91 4.22 -34.04
CA THR A 420 16.17 5.03 -35.02
C THR A 420 16.11 6.49 -34.55
N PRO A 421 16.61 7.48 -35.33
CA PRO A 421 16.47 8.89 -34.99
C PRO A 421 14.99 9.29 -34.94
N VAL A 422 14.59 10.02 -33.90
CA VAL A 422 13.23 10.54 -33.75
C VAL A 422 12.94 11.60 -34.81
N ASP A 423 11.81 11.48 -35.51
CA ASP A 423 11.29 12.52 -36.40
C ASP A 423 10.79 13.71 -35.54
N PRO A 424 11.35 14.92 -35.68
CA PRO A 424 10.95 16.10 -34.90
C PRO A 424 9.49 16.52 -35.12
N ASN A 425 8.81 15.99 -36.13
CA ASN A 425 7.45 16.37 -36.50
C ASN A 425 6.37 15.37 -36.10
N GLN A 426 6.70 14.31 -35.37
CA GLN A 426 5.69 13.38 -34.87
C GLN A 426 5.03 13.97 -33.60
N GLN A 427 4.04 14.84 -33.81
CA GLN A 427 3.10 15.21 -32.76
C GLN A 427 2.29 13.97 -32.37
N VAL A 428 2.71 13.30 -31.30
CA VAL A 428 1.89 12.30 -30.64
C VAL A 428 0.81 13.07 -29.89
N ASN A 429 -0.43 12.95 -30.37
CA ASN A 429 -1.61 13.54 -29.76
C ASN A 429 -1.91 12.82 -28.42
N ASN A 430 -1.19 13.19 -27.36
CA ASN A 430 -1.35 12.66 -26.01
C ASN A 430 -2.46 13.41 -25.25
N ASN A 431 -3.64 13.56 -25.86
CA ASN A 431 -4.83 13.99 -25.13
C ASN A 431 -5.33 12.83 -24.25
N VAL A 432 -4.62 12.58 -23.15
CA VAL A 432 -5.22 11.98 -21.96
C VAL A 432 -5.93 13.14 -21.25
N PRO A 433 -7.23 13.06 -20.96
CA PRO A 433 -7.87 14.05 -20.12
C PRO A 433 -7.18 14.02 -18.76
N ASP A 434 -6.39 15.06 -18.47
CA ASP A 434 -6.02 15.41 -17.12
C ASP A 434 -7.34 15.59 -16.34
N GLY A 435 -7.72 14.56 -15.58
CA GLY A 435 -8.45 14.84 -14.35
C GLY A 435 -7.56 15.83 -13.61
N GLN A 436 -8.06 17.04 -13.36
CA GLN A 436 -7.33 18.05 -12.60
C GLN A 436 -6.87 17.43 -11.28
N PHE A 437 -5.64 16.92 -11.25
CA PHE A 437 -5.00 16.40 -10.08
C PHE A 437 -4.61 17.63 -9.25
N ASN A 438 -5.57 18.10 -8.48
CA ASN A 438 -5.34 19.08 -7.44
C ASN A 438 -4.62 18.38 -6.28
N ASP A 439 -3.30 18.18 -6.42
CA ASP A 439 -2.37 18.06 -5.28
C ASP A 439 -2.22 19.42 -4.54
N ASN A 440 -3.14 20.37 -4.80
CA ASN A 440 -3.16 21.76 -4.37
C ASN A 440 -3.71 22.01 -2.95
N ASN A 441 -3.76 21.02 -2.05
CA ASN A 441 -3.99 21.32 -0.62
C ASN A 441 -2.76 21.96 0.08
N TYR A 442 -1.86 22.55 -0.69
CA TYR A 442 -0.77 23.41 -0.24
C TYR A 442 -0.79 24.74 -1.01
N GLN A 443 -1.96 25.38 -1.11
CA GLN A 443 -2.00 26.84 -1.20
C GLN A 443 -2.26 27.38 0.20
N ALA A 444 -1.32 28.22 0.66
CA ALA A 444 -1.51 29.05 1.82
C ALA A 444 -2.81 29.86 1.67
N THR A 445 -3.59 29.88 2.73
CA THR A 445 -4.72 30.76 3.03
C THR A 445 -4.74 32.05 2.19
N GLY A 446 -5.81 32.22 1.42
CA GLY A 446 -6.18 33.46 0.75
C GLY A 446 -7.54 33.29 0.06
N ASP A 447 -8.59 33.73 0.75
CA ASP A 447 -9.97 34.00 0.31
C ASP A 447 -10.38 33.56 -1.11
N GLU A 448 -11.36 32.66 -1.22
CA GLU A 448 -12.72 32.97 -1.70
C GLU A 448 -13.56 31.68 -1.86
N GLN A 449 -14.78 31.74 -1.33
CA GLN A 449 -15.83 30.73 -1.53
C GLN A 449 -16.30 30.73 -2.99
N VAL A 450 -16.44 29.56 -3.62
CA VAL A 450 -17.54 29.33 -4.60
C VAL A 450 -17.96 27.86 -4.61
N TYR A 451 -19.26 27.65 -4.37
CA TYR A 451 -20.03 26.43 -4.54
C TYR A 451 -20.00 25.92 -5.99
N TYR A 452 -19.92 24.60 -6.22
CA TYR A 452 -20.81 23.83 -7.12
C TYR A 452 -20.77 22.34 -6.80
#